data_AF-A0A1X1ULP5-F1
#
_entry.id   AF-A0A1X1ULP5-F1
#
_cell.length_a   1.000
_cell.length_b   1.000
_cell.length_c   1.000
_cell.angle_alpha   90.00
_cell.angle_beta   90.00
_cell.angle_gamma   90.00
#
_symmetry.space_group_name_H-M   'P 1'
#
loop_
_entity.id
_entity.type
_entity.pdbx_description
1 polymer ?
#
loop_
_entity_poly.entity_id
_entity_poly.type
_entity_poly.pdbx_seq_one_letter_code
_entity_poly.pdbx_strand_id
1 'polypeptide(L)' 'MEIRALVAALATVAVALGIGMIVAPAAQADPPYANCKAAAADGRYNIPRGDPAYQQKLDRDNDGIACESH' A
#
# COMPACT_ATOMS: atom_id res chain seq x y z
N MET A 1 1.72 -54.00 -9.56
CA MET A 1 0.26 -53.82 -9.55
C MET A 1 -0.13 -54.18 -8.13
N GLU A 2 -0.15 -53.24 -7.19
CA GLU A 2 -1.38 -52.65 -6.62
C GLU A 2 -1.10 -51.27 -5.96
N ILE A 3 0.13 -50.73 -6.04
CA ILE A 3 0.54 -49.48 -5.33
C ILE A 3 0.54 -48.28 -6.30
N ARG A 4 -0.37 -48.27 -7.27
CA ARG A 4 -0.54 -47.16 -8.24
C ARG A 4 -1.90 -46.48 -8.15
N ALA A 5 -2.78 -46.95 -7.27
CA ALA A 5 -4.16 -46.47 -7.16
C ALA A 5 -4.44 -45.54 -5.96
N LEU A 6 -3.45 -45.29 -5.08
CA LEU A 6 -3.62 -44.36 -3.95
C LEU A 6 -3.24 -42.91 -4.27
N VAL A 7 -2.84 -42.63 -5.52
CA VAL A 7 -2.53 -41.28 -6.01
C VAL A 7 -3.80 -40.53 -6.49
N ALA A 8 -4.97 -41.18 -6.45
CA ALA A 8 -6.18 -40.69 -7.11
C ALA A 8 -7.42 -40.64 -6.20
N ALA A 9 -7.29 -40.24 -4.93
CA ALA A 9 -8.46 -39.86 -4.13
C ALA A 9 -8.00 -39.09 -2.89
N LEU A 10 -7.98 -37.75 -2.99
CA LEU A 10 -8.10 -36.74 -1.93
C LEU A 10 -7.54 -35.41 -2.47
N ALA A 11 -8.13 -34.93 -3.57
CA ALA A 11 -7.88 -33.59 -4.11
C ALA A 11 -8.73 -32.51 -3.40
N THR A 12 -9.21 -32.75 -2.18
CA THR A 12 -10.21 -31.89 -1.51
C THR A 12 -10.07 -31.88 0.02
N VAL A 13 -8.87 -31.65 0.55
CA VAL A 13 -8.72 -31.13 1.92
C VAL A 13 -8.14 -29.73 1.81
N ALA A 14 -9.02 -28.76 2.05
CA ALA A 14 -8.76 -27.34 2.18
C ALA A 14 -7.34 -27.06 2.73
N VAL A 15 -6.54 -26.23 2.06
CA VAL A 15 -6.63 -24.77 2.27
C VAL A 15 -6.76 -24.46 3.78
N ALA A 16 -5.84 -24.95 4.60
CA ALA A 16 -5.88 -24.76 6.06
C ALA A 16 -4.57 -24.20 6.66
N LEU A 17 -3.55 -23.92 5.83
CA LEU A 17 -2.34 -23.17 6.24
C LEU A 17 -2.06 -21.98 5.32
N GLY A 18 -3.00 -21.63 4.44
CA GLY A 18 -2.83 -20.66 3.36
C GLY A 18 -3.85 -19.53 3.41
N ILE A 19 -4.06 -18.92 4.58
CA ILE A 19 -4.67 -17.58 4.60
C ILE A 19 -3.54 -16.59 4.37
N GLY A 20 -3.21 -16.40 3.09
CA GLY A 20 -2.45 -15.24 2.67
C GLY A 20 -3.22 -14.00 3.11
N MET A 21 -2.69 -13.30 4.12
CA MET A 21 -3.13 -11.95 4.46
C MET A 21 -2.75 -11.05 3.29
N ILE A 22 -3.57 -11.01 2.25
CA ILE A 22 -3.51 -9.99 1.20
C ILE A 22 -4.10 -8.72 1.81
N VAL A 23 -3.28 -8.01 2.58
CA VAL A 23 -3.58 -6.63 2.97
C VAL A 23 -3.33 -5.79 1.72
N ALA A 24 -4.39 -5.57 0.93
CA ALA A 24 -4.33 -4.57 -0.12
C ALA A 24 -4.05 -3.22 0.56
N PRO A 25 -3.04 -2.45 0.11
CA PRO A 25 -2.80 -1.14 0.68
C PRO A 25 -4.03 -0.29 0.40
N ALA A 26 -4.61 0.26 1.46
CA ALA A 26 -5.70 1.21 1.33
C ALA A 26 -5.16 2.43 0.57
N ALA A 27 -5.73 2.69 -0.60
CA ALA A 27 -5.48 3.92 -1.33
C ALA A 27 -6.31 5.03 -0.66
N GLN A 28 -5.85 5.55 0.48
CA GLN A 28 -6.41 6.77 1.05
C GLN A 28 -5.92 7.96 0.23
N ALA A 29 -6.49 8.20 -0.94
CA ALA A 29 -6.28 9.45 -1.68
C ALA A 29 -6.86 10.62 -0.88
N ASP A 30 -6.08 11.14 0.07
CA ASP A 30 -6.30 12.49 0.60
C ASP A 30 -6.25 13.50 -0.57
N PRO A 31 -6.94 14.64 -0.44
CA PRO A 31 -7.05 15.59 -1.54
C PRO A 31 -5.66 15.96 -2.06
N PRO A 32 -5.46 16.00 -3.39
CA PRO A 32 -4.23 16.54 -3.92
C PRO A 32 -4.15 18.03 -3.56
N TYR A 33 -3.32 18.36 -2.57
CA TYR A 33 -3.12 19.73 -2.15
C TYR A 33 -2.65 20.60 -3.33
N ALA A 34 -3.21 21.80 -3.43
CA ALA A 34 -2.76 22.78 -4.42
C ALA A 34 -1.33 23.26 -4.11
N ASN A 35 -1.00 23.37 -2.83
CA ASN A 35 0.28 23.81 -2.29
C ASN A 35 0.44 23.34 -0.84
N CYS A 36 1.65 23.48 -0.29
CA CYS A 36 1.93 23.09 1.09
C CYS A 36 1.21 23.92 2.15
N LYS A 37 0.68 25.11 1.81
CA LYS A 37 -0.18 25.87 2.71
C LYS A 37 -1.53 25.19 2.90
N ALA A 38 -2.09 24.60 1.85
CA ALA A 38 -3.31 23.80 1.94
C ALA A 38 -3.07 22.52 2.76
N ALA A 39 -1.94 21.84 2.55
CA ALA A 39 -1.54 20.69 3.37
C ALA A 39 -1.38 21.06 4.85
N ALA A 40 -0.70 22.17 5.12
CA ALA A 40 -0.51 22.72 6.46
C ALA A 40 -1.82 23.11 7.15
N ALA A 41 -2.81 23.62 6.41
CA ALA A 41 -4.14 23.93 6.96
C ALA A 41 -4.87 22.67 7.48
N ASP A 42 -4.59 21.52 6.87
CA ASP A 42 -5.06 20.21 7.30
C ASP A 42 -4.12 19.54 8.32
N GLY A 43 -3.05 20.23 8.73
CA GLY A 43 -2.03 19.70 9.64
C GLY A 43 -1.12 18.63 9.01
N ARG A 44 -1.12 18.50 7.68
CA ARG A 44 -0.29 17.54 6.94
C ARG A 44 1.06 18.16 6.58
N TYR A 45 2.12 17.52 7.07
CA TYR A 45 3.52 17.86 6.82
C TYR A 45 4.34 16.59 6.60
N ASN A 46 5.53 16.73 6.04
CA ASN A 46 6.49 15.65 5.84
C ASN A 46 5.85 14.46 5.09
N ILE A 47 5.25 14.74 3.94
CA ILE A 47 4.45 13.80 3.16
C ILE A 47 5.41 12.94 2.31
N PRO A 48 5.64 11.65 2.61
CA PRO A 48 6.60 10.83 1.87
C PRO A 48 6.04 10.39 0.51
N ARG A 49 6.91 10.02 -0.46
CA ARG A 49 6.54 9.49 -1.80
C ARG A 49 5.49 8.38 -1.84
N GLY A 50 5.32 7.63 -0.76
CA GLY A 50 4.31 6.57 -0.65
C GLY A 50 2.95 7.04 -0.11
N ASP A 51 2.85 8.28 0.35
CA ASP A 51 1.61 8.86 0.83
C ASP A 51 0.76 9.32 -0.37
N PRO A 52 -0.56 9.06 -0.38
CA PRO A 52 -1.40 9.47 -1.50
C PRO A 52 -1.53 10.98 -1.69
N ALA A 53 -1.24 11.78 -0.65
CA ALA A 53 -1.16 13.23 -0.76
C ALA A 53 0.17 13.71 -1.38
N TYR A 54 1.15 12.81 -1.59
CA TYR A 54 2.43 13.16 -2.22
C TYR A 54 2.21 13.62 -3.65
N GLN A 55 2.79 14.77 -3.97
CA GLN A 55 2.92 15.22 -5.33
C GLN A 55 4.31 15.80 -5.52
N GLN A 56 4.96 15.43 -6.62
CA GLN A 56 6.29 15.93 -6.92
C GLN A 56 6.35 17.47 -7.03
N LYS A 57 5.24 18.12 -7.41
CA LYS A 57 5.15 19.60 -7.42
C LYS A 57 5.25 20.25 -6.02
N LEU A 58 5.02 19.47 -4.97
CA LEU A 58 5.04 19.91 -3.57
C LEU A 58 6.38 19.59 -2.88
N ASP A 59 7.20 18.76 -3.52
CA ASP A 59 8.54 18.35 -3.12
C ASP A 59 9.56 19.25 -3.86
N ARG A 60 9.93 20.36 -3.22
CA ARG A 60 10.68 21.45 -3.88
C ARG A 60 12.10 21.03 -4.23
N ASP A 61 12.74 20.26 -3.37
CA ASP A 61 14.11 19.79 -3.48
C ASP A 61 14.22 18.35 -4.02
N ASN A 62 13.08 17.68 -4.25
CA ASN A 62 12.97 16.35 -4.85
C ASN A 62 13.59 15.23 -4.01
N ASP A 63 13.69 15.43 -2.69
CA ASP A 63 14.29 14.46 -1.78
C ASP A 63 13.35 13.28 -1.50
N GLY A 64 12.05 13.43 -1.78
CA GLY A 64 10.99 12.45 -1.58
C GLY A 64 10.04 12.74 -0.45
N ILE A 65 10.14 13.91 0.16
CA ILE A 65 9.27 14.37 1.22
C ILE A 65 8.66 15.70 0.78
N ALA A 66 7.37 15.68 0.47
CA ALA A 66 6.63 16.89 0.13
C ALA A 66 6.21 17.65 1.40
N CYS A 67 6.15 18.99 1.30
CA CYS A 67 5.63 19.87 2.35
C CYS A 67 6.27 19.66 3.73
N GLU A 68 7.59 19.64 3.74
CA GLU A 68 8.40 19.54 4.94
C GLU A 68 8.18 20.76 5.86
N SER A 69 8.28 20.53 7.17
CA SER A 69 8.03 21.56 8.18
C SER A 69 9.29 22.28 8.68
N HIS A 70 10.45 21.99 8.10
CA HIS A 70 11.76 22.41 8.61
C HIS A 70 12.32 23.66 7.93
#